data_AF-A0A3D3L8P7-F1
#
_entry.id   AF-A0A3D3L8P7-F1
#
_cell.length_a   1.000
_cell.length_b   1.000
_cell.length_c   1.000
_cell.angle_alpha   90.00
_cell.angle_beta   90.00
_cell.angle_gamma   90.00
#
_symmetry.space_group_name_H-M   'P 1'
#
loop_
_entity.id
_entity.type
_entity.pdbx_description
1 polymer ?
#
loop_
_entity_poly.entity_id
_entity_poly.type
_entity_poly.pdbx_seq_one_letter_code
_entity_poly.pdbx_strand_id
1 'polypeptide(L)'
;SNTAAANILLPVTLVIAQAMGGDADVTMFVVPVALACSTAMALPISTPPNAIVYASGRLRGTDYLAPGLLTLVLGPVLALGWCMIAG
;
A
#
# COMPACT_ATOMS: atom_id res chain seq x y z
N SER A 1 8.60 5.73 -0.46
CA SER A 1 9.07 4.36 -0.16
C SER A 1 8.00 3.65 0.62
N ASN A 2 7.55 2.50 0.12
CA ASN A 2 6.45 1.74 0.69
C ASN A 2 6.84 1.12 2.04
N THR A 3 8.08 0.67 2.17
CA THR A 3 8.62 0.14 3.44
C THR A 3 8.66 1.21 4.53
N ALA A 4 9.10 2.42 4.21
CA ALA A 4 9.12 3.52 5.18
C ALA A 4 7.70 3.90 5.62
N ALA A 5 6.74 3.96 4.69
CA ALA A 5 5.34 4.22 5.00
C ALA A 5 4.75 3.11 5.89
N ALA A 6 4.99 1.84 5.57
CA ALA A 6 4.54 0.71 6.39
C ALA A 6 5.15 0.75 7.80
N ASN A 7 6.43 1.08 7.93
CA ASN A 7 7.09 1.15 9.24
C ASN A 7 6.50 2.25 10.15
N ILE A 8 5.94 3.31 9.57
CA ILE A 8 5.25 4.39 10.31
C ILE A 8 3.79 3.99 10.60
N LEU A 9 3.09 3.45 9.61
CA LEU A 9 1.64 3.25 9.68
C LEU A 9 1.25 1.97 10.44
N LEU A 10 2.02 0.90 10.36
CA LEU A 10 1.67 -0.37 11.00
C LEU A 10 1.63 -0.30 12.53
N PRO A 11 2.60 0.34 13.24
CA PRO A 11 2.52 0.50 14.69
C PRO A 11 1.30 1.33 15.12
N VAL A 12 0.99 2.40 14.38
CA VAL A 12 -0.20 3.23 14.65
C VAL A 12 -1.48 2.42 14.44
N THR A 13 -1.54 1.64 13.37
CA THR A 13 -2.68 0.77 13.05
C THR A 13 -2.88 -0.29 14.15
N LEU A 14 -1.80 -0.87 14.66
CA LEU A 14 -1.83 -1.85 15.74
C LEU A 14 -2.43 -1.26 17.02
N VAL A 15 -2.00 -0.06 17.43
CA VAL A 15 -2.53 0.61 18.62
C VAL A 15 -4.01 0.93 18.45
N ILE A 16 -4.42 1.41 17.27
CA ILE A 16 -5.83 1.69 16.97
C ILE A 16 -6.66 0.39 17.02
N ALA A 17 -6.18 -0.68 16.40
CA ALA A 17 -6.87 -1.97 16.40
C ALA A 17 -7.06 -2.53 17.82
N GLN A 18 -6.05 -2.42 18.68
CA GLN A 18 -6.13 -2.82 20.09
C GLN A 18 -7.10 -1.95 20.89
N ALA A 19 -7.12 -0.63 20.62
CA ALA A 19 -8.01 0.32 21.32
C ALA A 19 -9.48 0.18 20.92
N MET A 20 -9.77 -0.36 19.73
CA MET A 20 -11.14 -0.56 19.26
C MET A 20 -11.91 -1.65 20.00
N GLY A 21 -11.25 -2.40 20.90
CA GLY A 21 -11.90 -3.23 21.92
C GLY A 21 -12.77 -4.36 21.37
N GLY A 22 -12.20 -5.56 21.29
CA GLY A 22 -12.93 -6.79 20.99
C GLY A 22 -11.99 -7.88 20.49
N ASP A 23 -12.47 -9.12 20.43
CA ASP A 23 -11.80 -10.28 19.80
C ASP A 23 -11.56 -10.10 18.28
N ALA A 24 -11.61 -8.86 17.78
CA ALA A 24 -11.28 -8.50 16.43
C ALA A 24 -9.82 -8.88 16.18
N ASP A 25 -9.61 -9.84 15.29
CA ASP A 25 -8.30 -10.29 14.91
C ASP A 25 -7.50 -9.08 14.39
N VAL A 26 -6.49 -8.64 15.13
CA VAL A 26 -5.60 -7.51 14.79
C VAL A 26 -5.09 -7.64 13.36
N THR A 27 -4.94 -8.87 12.86
CA THR A 27 -4.55 -9.21 11.51
C THR A 27 -5.49 -8.59 10.45
N MET A 28 -6.79 -8.45 10.74
CA MET A 28 -7.79 -7.84 9.85
C MET A 28 -7.56 -6.35 9.60
N PHE A 29 -6.78 -5.67 10.44
CA PHE A 29 -6.41 -4.27 10.28
C PHE A 29 -4.99 -4.12 9.74
N VAL A 30 -4.04 -4.87 10.29
CA VAL A 30 -2.61 -4.71 9.99
C VAL A 30 -2.27 -5.21 8.59
N VAL A 31 -2.84 -6.35 8.16
CA VAL A 31 -2.57 -6.93 6.83
C VAL A 31 -3.04 -6.04 5.68
N PRO A 32 -4.29 -5.54 5.64
CA PRO A 32 -4.72 -4.70 4.53
C PRO A 32 -3.95 -3.36 4.48
N VAL A 33 -3.54 -2.80 5.63
CA VAL A 33 -2.68 -1.61 5.65
C VAL A 33 -1.28 -1.90 5.08
N ALA A 34 -0.66 -3.03 5.43
CA ALA A 34 0.63 -3.42 4.87
C ALA A 34 0.57 -3.60 3.35
N LEU A 35 -0.50 -4.24 2.86
CA LEU A 35 -0.74 -4.43 1.43
C LEU A 35 -1.03 -3.09 0.73
N ALA A 36 -1.86 -2.22 1.31
CA ALA A 36 -2.14 -0.90 0.77
C ALA A 36 -0.86 -0.07 0.59
N CYS A 37 0.01 -0.02 1.60
CA CYS A 37 1.32 0.64 1.52
C CYS A 37 2.15 0.13 0.34
N SER A 38 2.05 -1.17 0.01
CA SER A 38 2.80 -1.78 -1.08
C SER A 38 2.32 -1.36 -2.47
N THR A 39 1.10 -0.85 -2.61
CA THR A 39 0.46 -0.55 -3.91
C THR A 39 0.57 0.91 -4.35
N ALA A 40 1.20 1.77 -3.54
CA ALA A 40 1.39 3.20 -3.85
C ALA A 40 2.51 3.44 -4.88
N MET A 41 2.17 3.40 -6.17
CA MET A 41 3.14 3.39 -7.29
C MET A 41 3.01 4.58 -8.27
N ALA A 42 2.39 5.70 -7.86
CA ALA A 42 2.13 6.85 -8.74
C ALA A 42 3.36 7.69 -9.12
N LEU A 43 4.54 7.40 -8.56
CA LEU A 43 5.77 8.16 -8.80
C LEU A 43 6.90 7.24 -9.29
N PRO A 44 7.82 7.75 -10.13
CA PRO A 44 8.98 7.00 -10.59
C PRO A 44 9.89 6.53 -9.45
N ILE A 45 9.98 7.34 -8.38
CA ILE A 45 10.82 7.08 -7.20
C ILE A 45 10.13 6.18 -6.16
N SER A 46 8.90 5.72 -6.39
CA SER A 46 8.15 4.93 -5.42
C SER A 46 8.85 3.61 -5.07
N THR A 47 9.43 2.94 -6.07
CA THR A 47 10.10 1.64 -5.93
C THR A 47 11.27 1.47 -6.91
N PRO A 48 12.26 0.60 -6.60
CA PRO A 48 13.40 0.36 -7.48
C PRO A 48 13.03 -0.03 -8.92
N PRO A 49 12.04 -0.89 -9.18
CA PRO A 49 11.64 -1.22 -10.56
C PRO A 49 11.16 0.00 -11.36
N ASN A 50 10.33 0.86 -10.76
CA ASN A 50 9.85 2.08 -11.42
C ASN A 50 11.01 3.03 -11.77
N ALA A 51 11.98 3.16 -10.86
CA ALA A 51 13.15 3.99 -11.05
C ALA A 51 14.07 3.47 -12.17
N ILE A 52 14.26 2.15 -12.28
CA ILE A 52 15.04 1.51 -13.35
C ILE A 52 14.42 1.80 -14.72
N VAL A 53 13.10 1.65 -14.85
CA VAL A 53 12.41 1.93 -16.12
C VAL A 53 12.44 3.43 -16.43
N TYR A 54 12.31 4.30 -15.43
CA TYR A 54 12.39 5.75 -15.63
C TYR A 54 13.77 6.19 -16.12
N ALA A 55 14.83 5.56 -15.60
CA ALA A 55 16.21 5.81 -16.03
C ALA A 55 16.48 5.44 -17.50
N SER A 56 15.59 4.68 -18.16
CA SER A 56 15.70 4.42 -19.61
C SER A 56 15.46 5.67 -20.48
N GLY A 57 14.93 6.76 -19.92
CA GLY A 57 14.63 8.00 -20.64
C GLY A 57 13.43 7.91 -21.59
N ARG A 58 12.73 6.77 -21.64
CA ARG A 58 11.57 6.54 -22.53
C ARG A 58 10.22 6.94 -21.92
N LEU A 59 10.16 7.09 -20.60
CA LEU A 59 8.93 7.45 -19.88
C LEU A 59 9.12 8.78 -19.17
N ARG A 60 8.07 9.60 -19.17
CA ARG A 60 7.95 10.83 -18.41
C ARG A 60 7.36 10.52 -17.03
N GLY A 61 7.60 11.39 -16.05
CA GLY A 61 7.01 11.23 -14.71
C GLY A 61 5.48 11.15 -14.73
N THR A 62 4.83 11.82 -15.68
CA THR A 62 3.38 11.78 -15.89
C THR A 62 2.86 10.41 -16.33
N ASP A 63 3.68 9.59 -16.98
CA ASP A 63 3.28 8.29 -17.50
C ASP A 63 3.04 7.28 -16.36
N TYR A 64 3.57 7.56 -15.17
CA TYR A 64 3.38 6.77 -13.96
C TYR A 64 2.08 7.11 -13.22
N LEU A 65 1.50 8.30 -13.49
CA LEU A 65 0.40 8.81 -12.68
C LEU A 65 -0.89 8.01 -12.89
N ALA A 66 -1.27 7.76 -14.15
CA ALA A 66 -2.48 7.00 -14.47
C ALA A 66 -2.42 5.53 -13.95
N PRO A 67 -1.40 4.72 -14.28
CA PRO A 67 -1.31 3.35 -13.76
C PRO A 67 -1.09 3.33 -12.24
N GLY A 68 -0.36 4.28 -11.67
CA GLY A 68 -0.13 4.31 -10.24
C GLY A 68 -1.33 4.79 -9.41
N LEU A 69 -2.19 5.66 -9.95
CA LEU A 69 -3.48 6.00 -9.33
C LEU A 69 -4.43 4.80 -9.37
N LEU A 70 -4.42 4.03 -10.46
CA LEU A 70 -5.18 2.79 -10.56
C LEU A 70 -4.77 1.81 -9.46
N THR A 71 -3.47 1.56 -9.27
CA THR A 71 -2.99 0.66 -8.21
C THR A 71 -3.22 1.23 -6.82
N LEU A 72 -3.15 2.56 -6.65
CA LEU A 72 -3.42 3.23 -5.37
C LEU A 72 -4.86 3.05 -4.91
N VAL A 73 -5.83 2.95 -5.82
CA VAL A 73 -7.24 2.76 -5.48
C VAL A 73 -7.60 1.28 -5.43
N LEU A 74 -7.24 0.50 -6.45
CA LEU A 74 -7.61 -0.91 -6.53
C LEU A 74 -6.88 -1.75 -5.48
N GLY A 75 -5.61 -1.45 -5.21
CA GLY A 75 -4.77 -2.19 -4.26
C GLY A 75 -5.40 -2.29 -2.86
N PRO A 76 -5.70 -1.16 -2.19
CA PRO A 76 -6.33 -1.16 -0.88
C PRO A 76 -7.72 -1.82 -0.87
N VAL A 77 -8.53 -1.59 -1.90
CA VAL A 77 -9.88 -2.18 -2.01
C VAL A 77 -9.80 -3.71 -2.11
N LEU A 78 -8.90 -4.23 -2.95
CA LEU A 78 -8.69 -5.67 -3.10
C LEU A 78 -8.06 -6.28 -1.84
N ALA A 79 -7.13 -5.58 -1.20
CA ALA A 79 -6.52 -6.04 0.05
C ALA A 79 -7.55 -6.17 1.18
N LEU A 80 -8.42 -5.16 1.34
CA LEU A 80 -9.52 -5.20 2.31
C LEU A 80 -10.52 -6.32 1.97
N GLY A 81 -10.94 -6.41 0.71
CA GLY A 81 -11.86 -7.46 0.27
C GLY A 81 -11.31 -8.87 0.48
N TRP A 82 -10.02 -9.08 0.22
CA TRP A 82 -9.34 -10.35 0.49
C TRP A 82 -9.35 -10.68 1.98
N CYS A 83 -8.97 -9.73 2.84
CA CYS A 83 -8.98 -9.92 4.29
C CYS A 83 -10.38 -10.22 4.86
N MET A 84 -11.44 -9.67 4.27
CA MET A 84 -12.82 -9.97 4.67
C MET A 84 -13.32 -11.37 4.24
N ILE A 85 -12.71 -11.97 3.21
CA ILE A 85 -13.08 -13.30 2.72
C ILE A 85 -12.22 -14.38 3.38
N ALA A 86 -10.95 -14.08 3.65
CA ALA A 86 -9.96 -15.03 4.17
C ALA A 86 -9.86 -15.07 5.70
N GLY A 87 -10.38 -14.05 6.41
CA GLY A 87 -10.51 -14.00 7.87
C GLY A 87 -11.90 -14.41 8.32
#